data_AF-A0A7J9W5K8-F1
#
_entry.id   AF-A0A7J9W5K8-F1
#
_cell.length_a   1.000
_cell.length_b   1.000
_cell.length_c   1.000
_cell.angle_alpha   90.00
_cell.angle_beta   90.00
_cell.angle_gamma   90.00
#
_symmetry.space_group_name_H-M   'P 1'
#
loop_
_entity.id
_entity.type
_entity.pdbx_description
1 polymer ?
#
loop_
_entity_poly.entity_id
_entity_poly.type
_entity_poly.pdbx_seq_one_letter_code
_entity_poly.pdbx_strand_id
1 'polypeptide(L)'
;MTTPTRTRPAAAPRPPRPSSRHRVGHPVPAQHPGETYRASIEARRPAETGGGMCTLIVRRVNDRIELLHHGVLSTGAELTDAEAHEMAGYLTAATGTGKP
;
A
#
# COMPACT_ATOMS: atom_id res chain seq x y z
N MET A 1 -11.14 67.69 -15.47
CA MET A 1 -10.07 66.79 -15.02
C MET A 1 -10.72 65.57 -14.39
N THR A 2 -10.69 64.40 -15.04
CA THR A 2 -11.30 63.17 -14.53
C THR A 2 -10.33 62.00 -14.77
N THR A 3 -9.87 61.40 -13.67
CA THR A 3 -8.94 60.26 -13.61
C THR A 3 -9.67 58.96 -13.94
N PRO A 4 -9.08 58.02 -14.70
CA PRO A 4 -9.66 56.69 -14.84
C PRO A 4 -9.25 55.78 -13.66
N THR A 5 -10.24 55.22 -12.98
CA THR A 5 -10.08 54.19 -11.94
C THR A 5 -9.66 52.87 -12.58
N ARG A 6 -8.45 52.39 -12.26
CA ARG A 6 -7.93 51.09 -12.71
C ARG A 6 -8.53 49.96 -11.85
N THR A 7 -9.48 49.22 -12.40
CA THR A 7 -10.02 48.01 -11.77
C THR A 7 -8.96 46.90 -11.73
N ARG A 8 -8.59 46.45 -10.52
CA ARG A 8 -7.66 45.34 -10.29
C ARG A 8 -8.36 44.02 -10.68
N PRO A 9 -7.75 43.13 -11.47
CA PRO A 9 -8.36 41.84 -11.77
C PRO A 9 -8.46 40.99 -10.49
N ALA A 10 -9.59 40.30 -10.33
CA ALA A 10 -9.83 39.37 -9.23
C ALA A 10 -8.83 38.21 -9.33
N ALA A 11 -8.17 37.90 -8.21
CA ALA A 11 -7.30 36.73 -8.12
C ALA A 11 -8.12 35.47 -8.37
N ALA A 12 -7.64 34.59 -9.26
CA ALA A 12 -8.26 33.30 -9.52
C ALA A 12 -8.40 32.49 -8.22
N PRO A 13 -9.49 31.71 -8.06
CA PRO A 13 -9.63 30.82 -6.91
C PRO A 13 -8.45 29.84 -6.89
N ARG A 14 -7.80 29.73 -5.72
CA ARG A 14 -6.71 28.78 -5.52
C ARG A 14 -7.22 27.36 -5.81
N PRO A 15 -6.45 26.51 -6.52
CA PRO A 15 -6.85 25.13 -6.72
C PRO A 15 -7.04 24.46 -5.36
N PRO A 16 -8.02 23.55 -5.21
CA PRO A 16 -8.17 22.79 -3.97
C PRO A 16 -6.84 22.09 -3.69
N ARG A 17 -6.29 22.31 -2.50
CA ARG A 17 -5.12 21.54 -2.04
C ARG A 17 -5.48 20.06 -2.20
N PRO A 18 -4.60 19.21 -2.75
CA PRO A 18 -4.85 17.79 -2.72
C PRO A 18 -5.03 17.40 -1.26
N SER A 19 -6.22 16.91 -0.93
CA SER A 19 -6.55 16.38 0.38
C SER A 19 -5.50 15.34 0.71
N SER A 20 -4.57 15.70 1.59
CA SER A 20 -3.68 14.76 2.23
C SER A 20 -4.55 13.89 3.15
N ARG A 21 -5.26 12.92 2.55
CA ARG A 21 -5.66 11.73 3.27
C ARG A 21 -4.35 11.18 3.80
N HIS A 22 -4.14 11.35 5.10
CA HIS A 22 -3.13 10.64 5.84
C HIS A 22 -3.45 9.15 5.68
N ARG A 23 -2.96 8.53 4.59
CA ARG A 23 -2.52 7.14 4.68
C ARG A 23 -1.51 7.20 5.81
N VAL A 24 -1.91 6.75 6.99
CA VAL A 24 -0.96 6.33 8.00
C VAL A 24 -0.24 5.16 7.34
N GLY A 25 0.74 5.50 6.50
CA GLY A 25 1.57 4.54 5.83
C GLY A 25 2.40 3.94 6.95
N HIS A 26 1.93 2.83 7.51
CA HIS A 26 2.81 2.02 8.32
C HIS A 26 4.03 1.75 7.42
N PRO A 27 5.26 2.08 7.89
CA PRO A 27 6.44 2.01 7.06
C PRO A 27 6.58 0.56 6.57
N VAL A 28 6.46 0.37 5.26
CA VAL A 28 6.64 -0.93 4.64
C VAL A 28 8.00 -1.49 5.10
N PRO A 29 8.09 -2.78 5.51
CA PRO A 29 9.34 -3.36 5.99
C PRO A 29 10.49 -3.06 5.04
N ALA A 30 11.62 -2.58 5.56
CA ALA A 30 12.79 -2.27 4.75
C ALA A 30 13.22 -3.50 3.93
N GLN A 31 13.73 -3.26 2.72
CA GLN A 31 14.25 -4.32 1.87
C GLN A 31 15.48 -4.95 2.51
N HIS A 32 15.47 -6.28 2.65
CA HIS A 32 16.61 -6.99 3.24
C HIS A 32 17.75 -7.11 2.21
N PRO A 33 19.04 -7.00 2.59
CA PRO A 33 20.17 -7.09 1.65
C PRO A 33 20.23 -8.38 0.83
N GLY A 34 19.69 -9.48 1.36
CA GLY A 34 19.57 -10.78 0.68
C GLY A 34 18.22 -11.02 -0.01
N GLU A 35 17.40 -9.99 -0.21
CA GLU A 35 16.07 -10.10 -0.80
C GLU A 35 16.14 -10.25 -2.33
N THR A 36 15.75 -11.41 -2.86
CA THR A 36 15.78 -11.72 -4.30
C THR A 36 14.39 -11.69 -4.94
N TYR A 37 13.33 -11.71 -4.14
CA TYR A 37 11.96 -11.60 -4.59
C TYR A 37 11.14 -10.81 -3.56
N ARG A 38 10.21 -9.99 -4.04
CA ARG A 38 9.24 -9.27 -3.20
C ARG A 38 7.95 -9.02 -3.97
N ALA A 39 6.83 -9.37 -3.35
CA ALA A 39 5.50 -9.00 -3.80
C ALA A 39 4.63 -8.63 -2.59
N SER A 40 3.58 -7.85 -2.83
CA SER A 40 2.67 -7.42 -1.76
C SER A 40 1.25 -7.28 -2.27
N ILE A 41 0.30 -7.59 -1.40
CA ILE A 41 -1.14 -7.37 -1.63
C ILE A 41 -1.73 -6.57 -0.47
N GLU A 42 -2.64 -5.65 -0.76
CA GLU A 42 -3.46 -5.00 0.25
C GLU A 42 -4.64 -5.94 0.60
N ALA A 43 -4.83 -6.24 1.88
CA ALA A 43 -5.86 -7.13 2.37
C ALA A 43 -6.67 -6.46 3.49
N ARG A 44 -7.79 -7.05 3.89
CA ARG A 44 -8.61 -6.54 5.00
C ARG A 44 -8.28 -7.28 6.29
N ARG A 45 -8.41 -6.60 7.43
CA ARG A 45 -8.43 -7.26 8.73
C ARG A 45 -9.87 -7.61 9.13
N PRO A 46 -10.07 -8.67 9.93
CA PRO A 46 -11.38 -9.00 10.50
C PRO A 46 -11.96 -7.81 11.25
N ALA A 47 -13.27 -7.59 11.11
CA ALA A 47 -13.98 -6.47 11.74
C ALA A 47 -13.90 -6.53 13.27
N GLU A 48 -13.85 -7.73 13.84
CA GLU A 48 -13.75 -8.04 15.27
C GLU A 48 -12.45 -7.51 15.89
N THR A 49 -11.45 -7.26 15.04
CA THR A 49 -10.11 -6.80 15.46
C THR A 49 -9.82 -5.34 15.11
N GLY A 50 -10.89 -4.57 14.83
CA GLY A 50 -10.83 -3.17 14.45
C GLY A 50 -10.82 -2.92 12.94
N GLY A 51 -10.85 -3.99 12.12
CA GLY A 51 -10.98 -3.92 10.67
C GLY A 51 -9.90 -3.09 9.98
N GLY A 52 -10.22 -2.56 8.80
CA GLY A 52 -9.31 -1.71 8.02
C GLY A 52 -8.31 -2.49 7.17
N MET A 53 -7.44 -1.75 6.48
CA MET A 53 -6.50 -2.32 5.52
C MET A 53 -5.22 -2.78 6.23
N CYS A 54 -4.67 -3.89 5.75
CA CYS A 54 -3.34 -4.38 6.07
C CYS A 54 -2.61 -4.71 4.76
N THR A 55 -1.32 -4.99 4.85
CA THR A 55 -0.54 -5.43 3.69
C THR A 55 0.09 -6.77 4.00
N LEU A 56 -0.12 -7.75 3.13
CA LEU A 56 0.64 -8.99 3.16
C LEU A 56 1.80 -8.86 2.19
N ILE A 57 3.00 -9.27 2.62
CA ILE A 57 4.22 -9.20 1.82
C ILE A 57 4.83 -10.58 1.73
N VAL A 58 4.98 -11.08 0.51
CA VAL A 58 5.79 -12.27 0.24
C VAL A 58 7.17 -11.80 -0.18
N ARG A 59 8.20 -12.30 0.47
CA ARG A 59 9.58 -12.05 0.05
C ARG A 59 10.41 -13.30 0.10
N ARG A 60 11.40 -13.38 -0.78
CA ARG A 60 12.49 -14.36 -0.66
C ARG A 60 13.72 -13.66 -0.16
N VAL A 61 14.26 -14.14 0.95
CA VAL A 61 15.48 -13.64 1.55
C VAL A 61 16.44 -14.82 1.71
N ASN A 62 17.57 -14.76 0.99
CA ASN A 62 18.48 -15.90 0.86
C ASN A 62 17.71 -17.16 0.40
N ASP A 63 17.76 -18.24 1.19
CA ASP A 63 17.08 -19.51 0.92
C ASP A 63 15.72 -19.65 1.61
N ARG A 64 15.15 -18.55 2.15
CA ARG A 64 13.87 -18.56 2.85
C ARG A 64 12.83 -17.75 2.12
N ILE A 65 11.59 -18.26 2.11
CA ILE A 65 10.40 -17.51 1.72
C ILE A 65 9.70 -17.07 3.01
N GLU A 66 9.44 -15.78 3.11
CA GLU A 66 8.79 -15.17 4.26
C GLU A 66 7.46 -14.56 3.81
N LEU A 67 6.39 -14.84 4.56
CA LEU A 67 5.12 -14.15 4.48
C LEU A 67 5.00 -13.22 5.69
N LEU A 68 5.03 -11.92 5.44
CA LEU A 68 4.92 -10.91 6.48
C LEU A 68 3.52 -10.30 6.47
N HIS A 69 2.91 -10.23 7.65
CA HIS A 69 1.70 -9.44 7.87
C HIS A 69 2.09 -8.05 8.37
N HIS A 70 1.91 -7.04 7.53
CA HIS A 70 2.13 -5.65 7.87
C HIS A 70 0.82 -5.04 8.38
N GLY A 71 0.67 -5.07 9.70
CA GLY A 71 -0.50 -4.64 10.44
C GLY A 71 -0.37 -4.99 11.92
N VAL A 72 -1.45 -4.86 12.69
CA VAL A 72 -1.47 -5.27 14.11
C VAL A 72 -1.30 -6.79 14.18
N LEU A 73 -0.22 -7.26 14.82
CA LEU A 73 0.20 -8.67 14.84
C LEU A 73 -0.73 -9.62 15.62
N SER A 74 -1.72 -9.10 16.34
CA SER A 74 -2.70 -9.91 17.07
C SER A 74 -3.87 -10.37 16.20
N THR A 75 -3.83 -10.15 14.89
CA THR A 75 -4.95 -10.36 13.97
C THR A 75 -4.48 -11.01 12.68
N GLY A 76 -5.36 -11.77 12.02
CA GLY A 76 -5.13 -12.26 10.66
C GLY A 76 -5.45 -11.21 9.59
N ALA A 77 -5.23 -11.59 8.33
CA ALA A 77 -5.78 -10.92 7.16
C ALA A 77 -6.86 -11.81 6.54
N GLU A 78 -7.96 -11.19 6.13
CA GLU A 78 -9.00 -11.80 5.33
C GLU A 78 -8.71 -11.52 3.86
N LEU A 79 -8.76 -12.58 3.06
CA LEU A 79 -8.56 -12.54 1.62
C LEU A 79 -9.84 -12.97 0.94
N THR A 80 -10.20 -12.27 -0.13
CA THR A 80 -11.13 -12.77 -1.13
C THR A 80 -10.49 -13.93 -1.91
N ASP A 81 -11.31 -14.72 -2.62
CA ASP A 81 -10.81 -15.83 -3.44
C ASP A 81 -9.77 -15.38 -4.47
N ALA A 82 -9.96 -14.21 -5.08
CA ALA A 82 -9.01 -13.64 -6.03
C ALA A 82 -7.67 -13.28 -5.38
N GLU A 83 -7.72 -12.61 -4.21
CA GLU A 83 -6.53 -12.23 -3.45
C GLU A 83 -5.79 -13.45 -2.90
N ALA A 84 -6.51 -14.51 -2.51
CA ALA A 84 -5.92 -15.78 -2.09
C ALA A 84 -5.21 -16.50 -3.26
N HIS A 85 -5.81 -16.48 -4.45
CA HIS A 85 -5.17 -17.05 -5.65
C HIS A 85 -3.92 -16.26 -6.05
N GLU A 86 -3.99 -14.93 -5.99
CA GLU A 86 -2.84 -14.05 -6.24
C GLU A 86 -1.71 -14.31 -5.23
N MET A 87 -2.04 -14.46 -3.95
CA MET A 87 -1.08 -14.81 -2.89
C MET A 87 -0.39 -16.15 -3.15
N ALA A 88 -1.14 -17.17 -3.59
CA ALA A 88 -0.57 -18.47 -3.98
C ALA A 88 0.40 -18.32 -5.17
N GLY A 89 0.06 -17.45 -6.14
CA GLY A 89 0.95 -17.08 -7.23
C GLY A 89 2.25 -16.45 -6.75
N TYR A 90 2.19 -15.51 -5.81
CA TYR A 90 3.39 -14.88 -5.23
C TYR A 90 4.28 -15.86 -4.45
N LEU A 91 3.68 -16.75 -3.67
CA LEU A 91 4.43 -17.80 -2.97
C LEU A 91 5.13 -18.75 -3.95
N THR A 92 4.45 -19.11 -5.04
CA THR A 92 5.01 -19.97 -6.11
C THR A 92 6.09 -19.25 -6.91
N ALA A 93 5.94 -17.96 -7.18
CA ALA A 93 6.99 -17.18 -7.85
C ALA A 93 8.23 -17.04 -6.96
N ALA A 94 8.05 -16.88 -5.64
CA ALA A 94 9.14 -16.75 -4.68
C ALA A 94 10.05 -17.99 -4.63
N THR A 95 9.54 -19.21 -4.86
CA THR A 95 10.39 -20.42 -4.93
C THR A 95 11.33 -20.42 -6.13
N GLY A 96 11.09 -19.57 -7.13
CA GLY A 96 11.82 -19.56 -8.40
C GLY A 96 11.36 -20.68 -9.35
N THR A 97 10.29 -21.41 -9.03
CA THR A 97 9.75 -22.50 -9.87
C THR A 97 8.60 -22.08 -10.77
N GLY A 98 8.17 -20.81 -10.73
CA GLY A 98 7.08 -20.29 -11.54
C GLY A 98 7.47 -19.02 -12.28
N LYS A 99 7.74 -19.13 -13.58
CA LYS A 99 7.52 -18.03 -14.51
C LYS A 99 6.02 -18.12 -14.90
N PRO A 100 5.26 -17.01 -14.88
CA PRO A 100 3.85 -17.03 -15.29
C PRO A 100 3.67 -17.56 -16.72
#